data_AF-A0A085LCN3-F1
#
_entry.id   AF-A0A085LCN3-F1
#
_cell.length_a   1.000
_cell.length_b   1.000
_cell.length_c   1.000
_cell.angle_alpha   90.00
_cell.angle_beta   90.00
_cell.angle_gamma   90.00
#
_symmetry.space_group_name_H-M   'P 1'
#
loop_
_entity.id
_entity.type
_entity.pdbx_description
1 polymer ?
#
loop_
_entity_poly.entity_id
_entity_poly.type
_entity_poly.pdbx_seq_one_letter_code
_entity_poly.pdbx_strand_id
1 'polypeptide(L)' 'HAAAGLRASAADRLAHRLGLPRSADAPTVVDAVARATGRPGDQVAQLLYGPPPADDAALLELARHLDRIESEVYHS' A
#
# COMPACT_ATOMS: atom_id res chain seq x y z
N HIS A 1 -3.89 14.33 7.15
CA HIS A 1 -5.12 13.55 6.87
C HIS A 1 -5.17 12.96 5.45
N ALA A 2 -4.85 13.72 4.40
CA ALA A 2 -4.91 13.22 3.01
C ALA A 2 -4.14 11.91 2.77
N ALA A 3 -2.87 11.84 3.20
CA ALA A 3 -2.04 10.65 3.04
C ALA A 3 -2.62 9.37 3.68
N ALA A 4 -3.24 9.52 4.86
CA ALA A 4 -3.84 8.38 5.56
C ALA A 4 -5.05 7.82 4.80
N GLY A 5 -5.88 8.70 4.22
CA GLY A 5 -7.00 8.29 3.37
C GLY A 5 -6.53 7.54 2.12
N LEU A 6 -5.53 8.08 1.42
CA LEU A 6 -4.94 7.42 0.24
C LEU A 6 -4.41 6.02 0.57
N ARG A 7 -3.62 5.91 1.64
CA ARG A 7 -3.08 4.63 2.11
C ARG A 7 -4.18 3.64 2.51
N ALA A 8 -5.19 4.09 3.24
CA ALA A 8 -6.30 3.23 3.65
C ALA A 8 -7.08 2.70 2.45
N SER A 9 -7.39 3.56 1.47
CA SER A 9 -8.06 3.14 0.24
C SER A 9 -7.20 2.18 -0.60
N ALA A 10 -5.89 2.42 -0.69
CA ALA A 10 -4.97 1.53 -1.40
C ALA A 10 -4.88 0.15 -0.72
N ALA A 11 -4.71 0.13 0.61
CA ALA A 11 -4.65 -1.10 1.39
C ALA A 11 -5.95 -1.93 1.26
N ASP A 12 -7.14 -1.31 1.26
CA ASP A 12 -8.42 -1.99 1.07
C ASP A 12 -8.52 -2.64 -0.33
N ARG A 13 -8.09 -1.93 -1.38
CA ARG A 13 -8.05 -2.48 -2.76
C ARG A 13 -7.07 -3.65 -2.88
N LEU A 14 -5.86 -3.49 -2.35
CA LEU A 14 -4.82 -4.53 -2.34
C LEU A 14 -5.29 -5.77 -1.58
N ALA A 15 -5.86 -5.59 -0.38
CA ALA A 15 -6.39 -6.67 0.44
C ALA A 15 -7.51 -7.42 -0.30
N HIS A 16 -8.47 -6.69 -0.87
CA HIS A 16 -9.55 -7.29 -1.66
C HIS A 16 -9.02 -8.08 -2.86
N ARG A 17 -8.05 -7.53 -3.60
CA ARG A 17 -7.45 -8.19 -4.76
C ARG A 17 -6.70 -9.47 -4.39
N LEU A 18 -6.02 -9.48 -3.24
CA LEU A 18 -5.26 -10.61 -2.73
C LEU A 18 -6.12 -11.61 -1.94
N GLY A 19 -7.45 -11.41 -1.88
CA GLY A 19 -8.37 -12.30 -1.19
C GLY A 19 -8.29 -12.25 0.34
N LEU A 20 -7.73 -11.17 0.90
CA LEU A 20 -7.63 -10.98 2.34
C LEU A 20 -8.97 -10.48 2.91
N PRO A 21 -9.32 -10.86 4.16
CA PRO A 21 -10.47 -10.29 4.84
C PRO A 21 -10.26 -8.79 5.10
N ARG A 22 -11.33 -8.01 5.09
CA ARG A 22 -11.30 -6.56 5.42
C ARG A 22 -10.77 -6.29 6.83
N SER A 23 -10.83 -7.28 7.73
CA SER A 23 -10.30 -7.23 9.08
C SER A 23 -8.83 -7.66 9.18
N ALA A 24 -8.16 -7.90 8.05
CA ALA A 24 -6.73 -8.23 8.05
C ALA A 24 -5.93 -7.11 8.71
N ASP A 25 -4.99 -7.50 9.56
CA ASP A 25 -4.09 -6.55 10.20
C ASP A 25 -3.03 -6.05 9.21
N ALA A 26 -2.37 -4.94 9.57
CA ALA A 26 -1.38 -4.31 8.72
C ALA A 26 -0.23 -5.26 8.32
N PRO A 27 0.35 -6.08 9.23
CA PRO A 27 1.39 -7.06 8.86
C PRO A 27 0.91 -8.08 7.82
N THR A 28 -0.32 -8.59 7.94
CA THR A 28 -0.87 -9.56 6.97
C THR A 28 -0.99 -8.94 5.58
N VAL A 29 -1.47 -7.68 5.49
CA VAL A 29 -1.56 -6.97 4.21
C VAL A 29 -0.17 -6.74 3.61
N VAL A 30 0.79 -6.29 4.42
CA VAL A 30 2.18 -6.07 3.99
C VAL A 30 2.79 -7.34 3.42
N ASP A 31 2.68 -8.46 4.13
CA ASP A 31 3.27 -9.74 3.72
C ASP A 31 2.66 -10.25 2.42
N ALA A 32 1.33 -10.15 2.27
CA ALA A 32 0.65 -10.57 1.05
C ALA A 32 1.07 -9.74 -0.16
N VAL A 33 1.13 -8.41 0.00
CA VAL A 33 1.55 -7.49 -1.07
C VAL A 33 3.02 -7.69 -1.42
N ALA A 34 3.89 -7.88 -0.43
CA ALA A 34 5.30 -8.16 -0.63
C ALA A 34 5.51 -9.44 -1.46
N ARG A 35 4.76 -10.51 -1.16
CA ARG A 35 4.80 -11.77 -1.92
C ARG A 35 4.29 -11.62 -3.34
N ALA A 36 3.19 -10.90 -3.56
CA ALA A 36 2.61 -10.69 -4.88
C ALA A 36 3.49 -9.83 -5.79
N THR A 37 4.17 -8.82 -5.22
CA THR A 37 5.01 -7.89 -5.98
C THR A 37 6.49 -8.26 -6.03
N GLY A 38 6.93 -9.23 -5.22
CA GLY A 38 8.34 -9.55 -5.04
C GLY A 38 9.15 -8.45 -4.33
N ARG A 39 8.47 -7.47 -3.71
CA ARG A 39 9.11 -6.34 -3.02
C ARG A 39 9.47 -6.69 -1.58
N PRO A 40 10.49 -6.03 -1.00
CA PRO A 40 10.78 -6.12 0.42
C PRO A 40 9.61 -5.62 1.29
N GLY A 41 9.26 -6.38 2.35
CA GLY A 41 8.13 -6.07 3.23
C GLY A 41 8.26 -4.75 3.99
N ASP A 42 9.48 -4.32 4.32
CA ASP A 42 9.77 -3.02 4.92
C ASP A 42 9.41 -1.86 3.98
N GLN A 43 9.71 -1.98 2.68
CA GLN A 43 9.31 -0.98 1.68
C GLN A 43 7.79 -0.90 1.54
N VAL A 44 7.11 -2.05 1.53
CA VAL A 44 5.65 -2.10 1.48
C VAL A 44 5.04 -1.49 2.74
N ALA A 45 5.58 -1.81 3.92
CA ALA A 45 5.15 -1.25 5.19
C ALA A 45 5.33 0.27 5.24
N GLN A 46 6.48 0.78 4.79
CA GLN A 46 6.72 2.22 4.74
C GLN A 46 5.79 2.93 3.77
N LEU A 47 5.46 2.30 2.64
CA LEU A 47 4.55 2.86 1.65
C LEU A 47 3.10 2.94 2.19
N LEU A 48 2.60 1.84 2.76
CA LEU A 48 1.21 1.71 3.21
C LEU A 48 0.95 2.28 4.62
N TYR A 49 1.94 2.24 5.50
CA TYR A 49 1.78 2.56 6.93
C TYR A 49 2.87 3.50 7.48
N GLY A 50 3.71 4.07 6.61
CA GLY A 50 4.80 4.96 7.02
C GLY A 50 4.34 6.35 7.51
N PRO A 51 5.31 7.20 7.90
CA PRO A 51 5.03 8.55 8.39
C PRO A 51 4.27 9.39 7.36
N PRO A 52 3.59 10.46 7.80
CA PRO A 52 2.94 11.40 6.88
C PRO A 52 4.00 12.09 5.99
N PRO A 53 3.71 12.35 4.71
CA PRO A 53 4.57 13.13 3.85
C PRO A 53 4.75 14.56 4.41
N ALA A 54 5.94 15.13 4.23
CA ALA A 54 6.30 16.43 4.77
C ALA A 54 5.65 17.61 4.01
N ASP A 55 5.36 17.42 2.73
CA ASP A 55 4.80 18.43 1.84
C ASP A 55 3.90 17.79 0.76
N ASP A 56 3.27 18.65 -0.06
CA ASP A 56 2.37 18.23 -1.13
C ASP A 56 3.09 17.47 -2.26
N ALA A 57 4.37 17.76 -2.50
CA ALA A 57 5.15 17.04 -3.51
C ALA A 57 5.38 15.58 -3.07
N ALA A 58 5.74 15.36 -1.81
CA ALA A 58 5.87 14.05 -1.19
C ALA A 58 4.52 13.33 -1.13
N LEU A 59 3.40 14.05 -0.95
CA LEU A 59 2.06 13.47 -1.03
C LEU A 59 1.74 12.96 -2.45
N LEU A 60 2.09 13.73 -3.48
CA LEU A 60 1.90 13.32 -4.89
C LEU A 60 2.79 12.12 -5.26
N GLU A 61 4.05 12.09 -4.78
CA GLU A 61 4.92 10.92 -4.95
C GLU A 61 4.36 9.68 -4.24
N LEU A 62 3.84 9.85 -3.02
CA LEU A 62 3.16 8.77 -2.31
C LEU A 62 2.00 8.21 -3.13
N ALA A 63 1.14 9.06 -3.69
CA ALA A 63 0.01 8.63 -4.51
C ALA A 63 0.48 7.83 -5.74
N ARG A 64 1.53 8.29 -6.43
CA ARG A 64 2.12 7.58 -7.58
C ARG A 64 2.67 6.21 -7.19
N HIS A 65 3.36 6.12 -6.05
CA HIS A 65 3.91 4.84 -5.58
C HIS A 65 2.81 3.86 -5.18
N LEU A 66 1.71 4.33 -4.59
CA LEU A 66 0.54 3.50 -4.28
C LEU A 66 -0.13 2.96 -5.55
N ASP A 67 -0.34 3.81 -6.56
CA ASP A 67 -0.93 3.39 -7.84
C ASP A 67 -0.05 2.36 -8.58
N ARG A 68 1.26 2.53 -8.50
CA ARG A 68 2.23 1.58 -9.07
C ARG A 68 2.18 0.23 -8.39
N ILE A 69 2.21 0.18 -7.05
CA ILE A 69 2.19 -1.11 -6.33
C ILE A 69 0.87 -1.84 -6.55
N GLU A 70 -0.25 -1.09 -6.65
CA GLU A 70 -1.54 -1.64 -7.05
C GLU A 70 -1.44 -2.28 -8.44
N SER A 71 -0.96 -1.53 -9.43
CA SER A 71 -0.81 -2.03 -10.80
C SER A 71 0.06 -3.30 -10.89
N GLU A 72 1.15 -3.37 -10.12
CA GLU A 72 2.01 -4.55 -10.04
C GLU A 72 1.23 -5.79 -9.51
N VAL A 73 0.39 -5.62 -8.47
CA VAL A 73 -0.49 -6.69 -7.97
C VAL A 73 -1.60 -7.04 -8.96
N TYR A 74 -2.10 -6.09 -9.75
CA TYR A 74 -3.08 -6.39 -10.80
C TYR A 74 -2.49 -7.20 -11.95
N HIS A 75 -1.19 -7.11 -12.17
CA HIS A 75 -0.48 -7.77 -13.29
C HIS A 75 0.22 -9.08 -12.89
N SER A 76 0.25 -9.44 -11.60
CA SER A 76 0.77 -10.72 -11.10
C SER A 76 -0.31 -11.80 -11.13
#